data_AF-A0A2I0TZD9-F1
#
_entry.id   AF-A0A2I0TZD9-F1
#
_cell.length_a   1.000
_cell.length_b   1.000
_cell.length_c   1.000
_cell.angle_alpha   90.00
_cell.angle_beta   90.00
_cell.angle_gamma   90.00
#
_symmetry.space_group_name_H-M   'P 1'
#
loop_
_entity.id
_entity.type
_entity.pdbx_description
1 polymer ?
#
loop_
_entity_poly.entity_id
_entity_poly.type
_entity_poly.pdbx_seq_one_letter_code
_entity_poly.pdbx_strand_id
1 'polypeptide(L)'
;MRFTVYRNRDTAHPRTKHRRILVSETERLSYVGNNFDSGVPKCNSLCRYFVGVLDKDSGQMEVYNAEIFNMQPLLSAWRREGTLHSPSKALHDVTN
;
A
#
# COMPACT_ATOMS: atom_id res chain seq x y z
N MET A 1 -1.04 14.29 -6.81
CA MET A 1 -1.09 12.88 -6.38
C MET A 1 -1.25 12.85 -4.88
N ARG A 2 -2.22 12.10 -4.34
CA ARG A 2 -2.46 12.00 -2.90
C ARG A 2 -2.38 10.56 -2.46
N PHE A 3 -1.73 10.32 -1.32
CA PHE A 3 -1.60 8.99 -0.72
C PHE A 3 -2.29 8.95 0.63
N THR A 4 -3.02 7.87 0.91
CA THR A 4 -3.62 7.58 2.21
C THR A 4 -3.27 6.17 2.63
N VAL A 5 -2.75 6.00 3.85
CA VAL A 5 -2.36 4.70 4.40
C VAL A 5 -3.31 4.31 5.53
N TYR A 6 -3.87 3.12 5.43
CA TYR A 6 -4.67 2.50 6.49
C TYR A 6 -3.86 1.42 7.19
N ARG A 7 -3.91 1.44 8.52
CA ARG A 7 -3.20 0.49 9.37
C ARG A 7 -4.17 -0.48 10.01
N ASN A 8 -3.79 -1.75 10.07
CA ASN A 8 -4.55 -2.73 10.82
C ASN A 8 -4.54 -2.36 12.31
N ARG A 9 -5.73 -2.45 12.94
CA ARG A 9 -5.93 -2.12 14.36
C ARG A 9 -5.56 -3.27 15.29
N ASP A 10 -5.63 -4.52 14.82
CA ASP A 10 -5.12 -5.67 15.54
C ASP A 10 -3.60 -5.68 15.47
N THR A 11 -2.98 -5.44 16.63
CA THR A 11 -1.53 -5.44 16.80
C THR A 11 -1.03 -6.61 17.64
N ALA A 12 -1.92 -7.53 18.05
CA ALA A 12 -1.56 -8.64 18.94
C ALA A 12 -0.71 -9.69 18.19
N HIS A 13 -1.08 -10.02 16.96
CA HIS A 13 -0.29 -10.91 16.12
C HIS A 13 0.74 -10.12 15.28
N PRO A 14 2.04 -10.49 15.30
CA PRO A 14 3.06 -9.79 14.52
C PRO A 14 2.72 -9.68 13.03
N ARG A 15 2.13 -10.74 12.45
CA ARG A 15 1.72 -10.74 11.04
C ARG A 15 0.54 -9.82 10.75
N THR A 16 -0.42 -9.68 11.67
CA THR A 16 -1.58 -8.79 11.46
C THR A 16 -1.21 -7.33 11.72
N LYS A 17 -0.31 -7.08 12.67
CA LYS A 17 0.22 -5.75 13.00
C LYS A 17 0.82 -5.03 11.79
N HIS A 18 1.46 -5.75 10.88
CA HIS A 18 2.11 -5.18 9.70
C HIS A 18 1.19 -5.04 8.48
N ARG A 19 -0.08 -5.43 8.57
CA ARG A 19 -1.04 -5.30 7.47
C ARG A 19 -1.38 -3.84 7.21
N ARG A 20 -1.25 -3.41 5.96
CA ARG A 20 -1.46 -2.03 5.50
C ARG A 20 -2.19 -2.01 4.16
N ILE A 21 -3.05 -1.02 4.00
CA ILE A 21 -3.66 -0.67 2.72
C ILE A 21 -3.17 0.71 2.32
N LEU A 22 -2.73 0.88 1.08
CA LEU A 22 -2.34 2.14 0.49
C LEU A 22 -3.34 2.50 -0.61
N VAL A 23 -3.94 3.69 -0.49
CA VAL A 23 -4.76 4.28 -1.56
C VAL A 23 -3.98 5.44 -2.17
N SER A 24 -3.86 5.42 -3.49
CA SER A 24 -3.25 6.49 -4.28
C SER A 24 -4.29 7.08 -5.21
N GLU A 25 -4.45 8.41 -5.18
CA GLU A 25 -5.39 9.14 -6.01
C GLU A 25 -4.66 10.13 -6.92
N THR A 26 -5.03 10.09 -8.20
CA THR A 26 -4.67 11.09 -9.20
C THR A 26 -5.94 11.70 -9.80
N GLU A 27 -5.82 12.67 -10.70
CA GLU A 27 -6.98 13.27 -11.37
C GLU A 27 -7.77 12.28 -12.25
N ARG A 28 -7.10 11.23 -12.74
CA ARG A 28 -7.65 10.34 -13.77
C ARG A 28 -7.83 8.90 -13.32
N LEU A 29 -7.09 8.47 -12.31
CA LEU A 29 -7.06 7.08 -11.87
C LEU A 29 -6.71 7.00 -10.39
N SER A 30 -7.35 6.05 -9.72
CA SER A 30 -7.01 5.67 -8.36
C SER A 30 -6.41 4.27 -8.36
N TYR A 31 -5.56 4.00 -7.38
CA TYR A 31 -4.99 2.69 -7.13
C TYR A 31 -5.22 2.33 -5.67
N VAL A 32 -5.47 1.05 -5.42
CA VAL A 32 -5.46 0.48 -4.08
C VAL A 32 -4.42 -0.62 -4.03
N GLY A 33 -3.63 -0.69 -2.97
CA GLY A 33 -2.73 -1.81 -2.76
C GLY A 33 -2.68 -2.25 -1.33
N ASN A 34 -2.27 -3.49 -1.15
CA ASN A 34 -2.11 -4.11 0.16
C ASN A 34 -0.74 -4.80 0.25
N ASN A 35 -0.27 -5.01 1.47
CA ASN A 35 0.94 -5.78 1.75
C ASN A 35 0.61 -7.14 2.39
N PHE A 36 -0.65 -7.56 2.31
CA PHE A 36 -1.18 -8.74 2.99
C PHE A 36 -2.26 -9.38 2.14
N ASP A 37 -1.92 -10.46 1.46
CA ASP A 37 -2.90 -11.28 0.72
C ASP A 37 -2.23 -12.61 0.34
N SER A 38 -3.01 -13.55 -0.17
CA SER A 38 -2.60 -14.82 -0.75
C SER A 38 -1.54 -14.68 -1.87
N GLY A 39 -1.54 -13.56 -2.60
CA GLY A 39 -0.52 -13.23 -3.60
C GLY A 39 0.82 -12.74 -3.02
N VAL A 40 0.89 -12.46 -1.72
CA VAL A 40 2.13 -12.10 -1.03
C VAL A 40 2.73 -13.39 -0.44
N PRO A 41 3.94 -13.82 -0.85
CA PRO A 41 4.62 -14.96 -0.24
C PRO A 41 4.63 -14.85 1.29
N LYS A 42 4.19 -15.89 2.02
CA LYS A 42 4.04 -15.83 3.49
C LYS A 42 5.34 -15.48 4.21
N CYS A 43 6.50 -15.79 3.63
CA CYS A 43 7.82 -15.37 4.12
C CYS A 43 7.99 -13.84 4.14
N ASN A 44 7.43 -13.13 3.17
CA ASN A 44 7.52 -11.67 3.05
C ASN A 44 6.85 -10.94 4.22
N SER A 45 5.87 -11.56 4.89
CA SER A 45 5.18 -10.95 6.04
C SER A 45 6.10 -10.68 7.25
N LEU A 46 7.29 -11.30 7.28
CA LEU A 46 8.31 -11.09 8.31
C LEU A 46 9.58 -10.42 7.77
N CYS A 47 9.70 -10.24 6.46
CA CYS A 47 10.83 -9.58 5.84
C CYS A 47 10.77 -8.06 6.10
N ARG A 48 11.94 -7.47 6.37
CA ARG A 48 12.12 -6.03 6.39
C ARG A 48 12.73 -5.60 5.06
N TYR A 49 12.06 -4.69 4.36
CA TYR A 49 12.55 -4.14 3.11
C TYR A 49 13.21 -2.80 3.38
N PHE A 50 14.21 -2.48 2.57
CA PHE A 50 14.94 -1.23 2.67
C PHE A 50 15.16 -0.64 1.28
N VAL A 51 15.21 0.69 1.21
CA VAL A 51 15.69 1.42 0.04
C VAL A 51 17.02 2.07 0.43
N GLY A 52 18.06 1.79 -0.35
CA GLY A 52 19.39 2.36 -0.18
C GLY A 52 19.63 3.49 -1.18
N VAL A 53 20.15 4.63 -0.73
CA VAL A 53 20.67 5.71 -1.57
C VAL A 53 22.18 5.75 -1.40
N LEU A 54 22.92 5.39 -2.46
CA LEU A 54 24.37 5.30 -2.45
C LEU A 54 24.99 6.53 -3.12
N ASP A 55 25.82 7.26 -2.39
CA ASP A 55 26.76 8.20 -2.95
C ASP A 55 27.99 7.44 -3.48
N LYS A 56 28.26 7.59 -4.78
CA LYS A 56 29.34 6.87 -5.46
C LYS A 56 30.72 7.45 -5.18
N ASP A 57 30.79 8.75 -4.87
CA ASP A 57 32.07 9.42 -4.66
C ASP A 57 32.60 9.13 -3.24
N SER A 58 31.72 9.15 -2.24
CA SER A 58 32.07 8.81 -0.84
C SER A 58 31.94 7.33 -0.51
N GLY A 59 31.20 6.56 -1.30
CA GLY A 59 30.87 5.15 -1.03
C GLY A 59 29.87 4.96 0.11
N GLN A 60 29.28 6.03 0.64
CA GLN A 60 28.35 5.97 1.75
C GLN A 60 26.92 5.68 1.28
N MET A 61 26.21 4.81 2.02
CA MET A 61 24.83 4.43 1.71
C MET A 61 23.88 4.81 2.85
N GLU A 62 22.89 5.63 2.53
CA GLU A 62 21.75 5.89 3.41
C GLU A 62 20.68 4.83 3.21
N VAL A 63 20.15 4.26 4.30
CA VAL A 63 19.21 3.14 4.24
C VAL A 63 17.90 3.51 4.94
N TYR A 64 16.78 3.34 4.22
CA TYR A 64 15.44 3.71 4.65
C TYR A 64 14.55 2.49 4.76
N ASN A 65 13.76 2.37 5.85
CA ASN A 65 12.75 1.32 5.97
C ASN A 65 11.68 1.47 4.89
N ALA A 66 11.26 0.36 4.28
CA ALA A 66 10.26 0.34 3.23
C ALA A 66 9.21 -0.76 3.44
N GLU A 67 8.02 -0.54 2.88
CA GLU A 67 6.93 -1.52 2.79
C GLU A 67 6.64 -1.78 1.30
N ILE A 68 6.42 -3.06 0.94
CA ILE A 68 6.03 -3.45 -0.42
C ILE A 68 4.51 -3.57 -0.48
N PHE A 69 3.89 -2.91 -1.46
CA PHE A 69 2.46 -3.00 -1.73
C PHE A 69 2.20 -3.60 -3.11
N ASN A 70 1.31 -4.57 -3.18
CA ASN A 70 0.73 -5.03 -4.44
C ASN A 70 -0.41 -4.08 -4.83
N MET A 71 -0.17 -3.22 -5.82
CA MET A 71 -1.14 -2.19 -6.24
C MET A 71 -2.00 -2.70 -7.39
N GLN A 72 -3.29 -2.37 -7.34
CA GLN A 72 -4.27 -2.62 -8.40
C GLN A 72 -4.97 -1.30 -8.76
N PRO A 73 -5.22 -1.04 -10.06
CA PRO A 73 -5.98 0.11 -10.47
C PRO A 73 -7.45 -0.04 -10.04
N LEU A 74 -7.98 0.97 -9.38
CA LEU A 74 -9.42 1.12 -9.22
C LEU A 74 -9.95 1.73 -10.50
N LEU A 75 -10.36 0.87 -11.43
CA LEU A 75 -11.13 1.28 -12.59
C LEU A 75 -12.51 1.69 -12.06
N SER A 76 -12.66 2.96 -11.68
CA SER A 76 -13.97 3.55 -11.44
C SER A 76 -14.82 3.21 -12.65
N ALA A 77 -15.84 2.37 -12.51
CA ALA A 77 -16.83 2.19 -13.55
C ALA A 77 -17.27 3.60 -13.95
N TRP A 78 -16.91 3.99 -15.18
CA TRP A 78 -17.18 5.23 -15.89
C TRP A 78 -17.88 6.33 -15.09
N ARG A 79 -17.24 7.51 -15.02
CA ARG A 79 -17.86 8.81 -14.68
C ARG A 79 -19.38 8.79 -14.98
N ARG A 80 -20.18 8.45 -13.98
CA ARG A 80 -21.57 8.85 -13.90
C ARG A 80 -21.62 9.81 -12.74
N GLU A 81 -21.87 11.06 -13.10
CA GLU A 81 -22.35 12.16 -12.28
C GLU A 81 -22.50 11.82 -10.78
N GLY A 82 -21.67 12.43 -9.93
CA GLY A 82 -22.09 12.77 -8.57
C GLY A 82 -21.60 11.94 -7.37
N THR A 83 -20.87 10.84 -7.53
CA THR A 83 -20.41 10.08 -6.34
C THR A 83 -18.89 10.01 -6.26
N LEU A 84 -18.30 10.90 -5.46
CA LEU A 84 -16.95 10.71 -4.92
C LEU A 84 -16.95 9.32 -4.25
N HIS A 85 -16.23 8.36 -4.82
CA HIS A 85 -16.12 7.05 -4.22
C HIS A 85 -15.29 7.21 -2.95
N SER A 86 -16.00 7.29 -1.81
CA SER A 86 -15.40 7.49 -0.51
C SER A 86 -14.34 6.41 -0.24
N PRO A 87 -13.24 6.72 0.45
CA PRO A 87 -12.20 5.75 0.78
C PRO A 87 -12.72 4.50 1.51
N SER A 88 -13.90 4.58 2.14
CA SER A 88 -14.61 3.47 2.77
C SER A 88 -14.97 2.32 1.82
N LYS A 89 -15.22 2.59 0.52
CA LYS A 89 -15.54 1.53 -0.46
C LYS A 89 -14.29 0.81 -0.95
N ALA A 90 -13.21 1.53 -1.20
CA ALA A 90 -11.90 0.94 -1.51
C ALA A 90 -11.39 0.05 -0.36
N LEU A 91 -11.73 0.40 0.89
CA LEU A 91 -11.45 -0.45 2.05
C LEU A 91 -12.26 -1.75 2.01
N HIS A 92 -13.56 -1.67 1.69
CA HIS A 92 -14.46 -2.82 1.63
C HIS A 92 -14.03 -3.86 0.56
N ASP A 93 -13.62 -3.40 -0.62
CA ASP A 93 -13.20 -4.26 -1.74
C ASP A 93 -11.86 -4.97 -1.49
N VAL A 94 -11.04 -4.49 -0.54
CA VAL A 94 -9.77 -5.13 -0.15
C VAL A 94 -9.95 -6.08 1.04
N THR A 95 -11.03 -5.93 1.81
CA THR A 95 -11.29 -6.75 3.00
C THR A 95 -12.18 -7.98 2.76
N ASN A 96 -12.80 -8.11 1.58
CA ASN A 96 -13.67 -9.25 1.22
C ASN A 96 -13.07 -10.08 0.09
#